data_AF-A0A099S0A3-F1
#
_entry.id   AF-A0A099S0A3-F1
#
_cell.length_a   1.000
_cell.length_b   1.000
_cell.length_c   1.000
_cell.angle_alpha   90.00
_cell.angle_beta   90.00
_cell.angle_gamma   90.00
#
_symmetry.space_group_name_H-M   'P 1'
#
loop_
_entity.id
_entity.type
_entity.pdbx_description
1 polymer ?
#
loop_
_entity_poly.entity_id
_entity_poly.type
_entity_poly.pdbx_seq_one_letter_code
_entity_poly.pdbx_strand_id
1 'polypeptide(L)' 'MDETLNQLHNKTDQAIVMGIEIPQDGYWGNKTSKECGMVGGATVGNFTRNAVESFEKNLVEKKTTF' A
#
# COMPACT_ATOMS: atom_id res chain seq x y z
N MET A 1 8.77 9.27 -5.50
CA MET A 1 8.08 8.15 -4.82
C MET A 1 7.19 7.53 -5.87
N ASP A 2 7.40 6.26 -6.19
CA ASP A 2 6.82 5.62 -7.37
C ASP A 2 5.28 5.54 -7.24
N GLU A 3 4.54 6.16 -8.16
CA GLU A 3 3.07 6.16 -8.16
C GLU A 3 2.50 4.74 -8.19
N THR A 4 3.25 3.79 -8.78
CA THR A 4 2.88 2.38 -8.80
C THR A 4 2.84 1.79 -7.40
N LEU A 5 3.71 2.22 -6.48
CA LEU A 5 3.73 1.74 -5.09
C LEU A 5 2.44 2.11 -4.35
N ASN A 6 1.91 3.31 -4.60
CA ASN A 6 0.76 3.84 -3.89
C ASN A 6 -0.55 3.16 -4.29
N GLN A 7 -0.67 2.55 -5.49
CA GLN A 7 -1.92 1.93 -5.94
C GLN A 7 -2.06 0.44 -5.58
N LEU A 8 -1.10 -0.14 -4.86
CA LEU A 8 -1.09 -1.57 -4.58
C LEU A 8 -1.93 -1.87 -3.35
N HIS A 9 -3.05 -2.57 -3.57
CA HIS A 9 -4.03 -2.90 -2.53
C HIS A 9 -3.79 -4.26 -1.88
N ASN A 10 -2.81 -5.02 -2.36
CA ASN A 10 -2.51 -6.36 -1.85
C ASN A 10 -1.02 -6.53 -1.53
N LYS A 11 -0.75 -7.42 -0.57
CA LYS A 11 0.59 -7.67 -0.02
C LYS A 11 1.58 -8.17 -1.07
N THR A 12 1.09 -8.89 -2.08
CA THR A 12 1.91 -9.52 -3.13
C THR A 12 2.56 -8.46 -4.00
N ASP A 13 1.76 -7.56 -4.55
CA ASP A 13 2.28 -6.50 -5.41
C ASP A 13 3.19 -5.56 -4.61
N GLN A 14 2.80 -5.26 -3.37
CA GLN A 14 3.62 -4.45 -2.47
C GLN A 14 4.99 -5.09 -2.23
N ALA A 15 5.05 -6.42 -2.05
CA ALA A 15 6.30 -7.15 -1.87
C ALA A 15 7.18 -7.11 -3.13
N ILE A 16 6.58 -7.26 -4.32
CA ILE A 16 7.30 -7.16 -5.61
C ILE A 16 8.00 -5.82 -5.73
N VAL A 17 7.27 -4.72 -5.52
CA VAL A 17 7.85 -3.37 -5.67
C VAL A 17 8.88 -3.09 -4.58
N MET A 18 8.74 -3.68 -3.40
CA MET A 18 9.73 -3.58 -2.32
C MET A 18 10.97 -4.49 -2.54
N GLY A 19 11.00 -5.31 -3.60
CA GLY A 19 12.06 -6.27 -3.85
C GLY A 19 12.09 -7.43 -2.85
N ILE A 20 10.97 -7.67 -2.15
CA ILE A 20 10.83 -8.76 -1.19
C ILE A 20 10.30 -9.98 -1.93
N GLU A 21 11.04 -11.07 -1.86
CA GLU A 21 10.66 -12.33 -2.51
C GLU A 21 9.39 -12.91 -1.88
N ILE A 22 8.39 -13.17 -2.73
CA ILE A 22 7.11 -13.74 -2.32
C ILE A 22 7.28 -15.25 -2.05
N PRO A 23 6.76 -15.77 -0.93
CA PRO A 23 6.74 -17.21 -0.69
C PRO A 23 5.95 -17.95 -1.78
N GLN A 24 6.55 -18.97 -2.41
CA GLN A 24 5.93 -19.75 -3.50
C GLN A 24 4.70 -20.54 -3.04
N ASP A 25 4.69 -20.95 -1.77
CA ASP A 25 3.58 -21.64 -1.09
C ASP A 25 2.57 -20.66 -0.47
N GLY A 26 2.82 -19.35 -0.56
CA GLY A 26 2.03 -18.30 0.09
C GLY A 26 2.21 -18.24 1.61
N TYR A 27 3.10 -19.04 2.20
CA TYR A 27 3.30 -19.08 3.65
C TYR A 27 4.37 -18.08 4.11
N TRP A 28 3.91 -16.98 4.69
CA TRP A 28 4.75 -15.89 5.19
C TRP A 28 5.46 -16.20 6.52
N GLY A 29 5.10 -17.30 7.21
CA GLY A 29 5.71 -17.65 8.50
C GLY A 29 7.18 -18.04 8.41
N ASN A 30 7.65 -18.42 7.21
CA ASN A 30 9.06 -18.70 6.95
C ASN A 30 9.89 -17.43 6.65
N LYS A 31 9.24 -16.28 6.44
CA LYS A 31 9.90 -14.99 6.26
C LYS A 31 10.16 -14.33 7.62
N THR A 32 11.14 -13.44 7.68
CA THR A 32 11.46 -12.77 8.94
C THR A 32 10.31 -11.85 9.35
N SER A 33 10.10 -11.68 10.66
CA SER A 33 9.10 -10.73 11.18
C SER A 33 9.32 -9.30 10.66
N LYS A 34 10.58 -8.95 10.38
CA LYS A 34 10.95 -7.66 9.76
C LYS A 34 10.38 -7.54 8.35
N GLU A 35 10.56 -8.53 7.49
CA GLU A 35 10.02 -8.52 6.13
C GLU A 35 8.49 -8.48 6.13
N CYS A 36 7.85 -9.31 6.94
CA CYS A 36 6.40 -9.31 7.10
C CYS A 36 5.87 -7.95 7.58
N GLY A 37 6.55 -7.33 8.54
CA GLY A 37 6.23 -6.00 9.06
C GLY A 37 6.42 -4.90 8.03
N MET A 38 7.49 -4.94 7.23
CA MET A 38 7.74 -3.98 6.16
C MET A 38 6.65 -4.04 5.08
N VAL A 39 6.32 -5.23 4.57
CA VAL A 39 5.26 -5.40 3.55
C VAL A 39 3.91 -4.97 4.09
N GLY A 40 3.55 -5.43 5.30
CA GLY A 40 2.28 -5.09 5.94
C GLY A 40 2.13 -3.60 6.22
N GLY A 41 3.18 -2.98 6.78
CA GLY A 41 3.21 -1.55 7.08
C GLY A 41 3.11 -0.69 5.83
N ALA A 42 3.82 -1.04 4.76
CA ALA A 42 3.75 -0.33 3.48
C ALA A 42 2.34 -0.45 2.85
N THR A 43 1.75 -1.64 2.88
CA THR A 43 0.39 -1.87 2.36
C THR A 43 -0.63 -0.98 3.08
N VAL A 44 -0.61 -0.95 4.42
CA VAL A 44 -1.53 -0.12 5.21
C VAL A 44 -1.26 1.37 5.01
N GLY A 45 0.01 1.78 5.00
CA GLY A 45 0.39 3.18 4.79
C GLY A 45 -0.10 3.74 3.45
N ASN A 46 0.02 2.95 2.38
CA ASN A 46 -0.46 3.33 1.05
C ASN A 46 -1.98 3.43 1.00
N PHE A 47 -2.68 2.46 1.60
CA PHE A 47 -4.14 2.51 1.73
C PHE A 47 -4.61 3.79 2.45
N THR A 48 -4.02 4.09 3.61
CA THR A 48 -4.36 5.29 4.39
C THR A 48 -4.09 6.56 3.61
N ARG A 49 -2.93 6.67 2.94
CA ARG A 49 -2.59 7.82 2.10
C ARG A 49 -3.64 8.05 1.01
N ASN A 50 -3.96 7.03 0.22
CA ASN A 50 -4.93 7.15 -0.86
C ASN A 50 -6.33 7.52 -0.37
N ALA A 51 -6.73 6.98 0.78
CA ALA A 51 -8.01 7.30 1.38
C ALA A 51 -8.08 8.78 1.78
N VAL A 52 -7.01 9.31 2.37
CA VAL A 52 -6.89 10.74 2.73
C VAL A 52 -6.89 11.61 1.47
N GLU A 53 -6.04 11.31 0.48
CA GLU A 53 -5.97 12.07 -0.77
C GLU A 53 -7.31 12.11 -1.52
N SER A 54 -8.02 10.97 -1.54
CA SER A 54 -9.35 10.89 -2.16
C SER A 54 -10.37 11.73 -1.39
N PHE A 55 -10.32 11.70 -0.05
CA PHE A 55 -11.20 12.51 0.78
C PHE A 55 -10.95 14.01 0.59
N GLU A 56 -9.69 14.44 0.56
CA GLU A 56 -9.30 15.84 0.34
C GLU A 56 -9.78 16.34 -1.04
N LYS A 57 -9.61 15.55 -2.11
CA LYS A 57 -10.12 15.89 -3.44
C LYS A 57 -11.63 16.11 -3.45
N ASN A 58 -12.38 15.20 -2.84
CA ASN A 58 -13.84 15.31 -2.74
C ASN A 58 -14.29 16.56 -1.97
N LEU A 59 -13.54 16.97 -0.94
CA LEU A 59 -13.81 18.21 -0.21
C LEU A 59 -13.58 19.46 -1.06
N VAL A 60 -12.50 19.49 -1.83
CA VAL A 60 -12.19 20.60 -2.75
C VAL A 60 -13.25 20.72 -3.84
N GLU A 61 -13.64 19.61 -4.45
CA GLU A 61 -14.69 19.58 -5.47
C GLU A 61 -16.03 20.09 -4.91
N LYS A 62 -16.46 19.63 -3.72
CA LYS A 62 -17.66 20.16 -3.06
C LYS A 62 -17.61 21.65 -2.78
N LYS A 63 -16.43 22.21 -2.48
CA LYS A 63 -16.26 23.64 -2.17
C LYS A 63 -16.32 24.53 -3.42
N THR A 64 -16.12 23.96 -4.61
CA THR A 64 -16.04 24.69 -5.87
C THR A 64 -17.41 24.81 -6.56
N THR A 65 -18.43 24.08 -6.10
CA THR A 65 -19.79 24.05 -6.67
C THR A 65 -20.75 25.07 -6.02
N PHE A 66 -20.25 26.23 -5.57
CA PHE A 66 -21.05 27.32 -5.01
C PHE A 66 -20.96 28.58 -5.85
#